data_AF-A0A956JBL9-F1
#
_entry.id   AF-A0A956JBL9-F1
#
_cell.length_a   1.000
_cell.length_b   1.000
_cell.length_c   1.000
_cell.angle_alpha   90.00
_cell.angle_beta   90.00
_cell.angle_gamma   90.00
#
_symmetry.space_group_name_H-M   'P 1'
#
loop_
_entity.id
_entity.type
_entity.pdbx_description
1 polymer ?
#
loop_
_entity_poly.entity_id
_entity_poly.type
_entity_poly.pdbx_seq_one_letter_code
_entity_poly.pdbx_strand_id
1 'polypeptide(L)'
;MHTIIDASTPARRERLLISLCHSPKLLDTALRLRREGAVDERTERFLAGLDEDRIRAEHQHRHSGLVNWMGLGCRRLRTVLGDEAHDVLVGAYADDEAFVTPRGRSLPENYCLWAYDVLRARSDDFAAQVAKLDGVVSGIKQQPGAPSPWPGHRRHASLPLEAFASSHAVLDEQGAPVDESNVATLRQAPPTKVFLLVGFDDAGDLVVRQTSASSVPTANR
;
A
#
# COMPACT_ATOMS: atom_id res chain seq x y z
N MET A 1 7.59 13.56 -15.74
CA MET A 1 7.76 12.12 -15.49
C MET A 1 6.89 11.40 -16.52
N HIS A 2 7.46 10.63 -17.45
CA HIS A 2 6.67 9.87 -18.43
C HIS A 2 6.19 8.57 -17.79
N THR A 3 4.89 8.44 -17.54
CA THR A 3 4.31 7.20 -17.02
C THR A 3 4.31 6.16 -18.14
N ILE A 4 5.19 5.15 -18.02
CA ILE A 4 5.25 4.03 -18.97
C ILE A 4 4.20 3.01 -18.54
N ILE A 5 3.18 2.80 -19.38
CA ILE A 5 2.18 1.75 -19.20
C ILE A 5 2.56 0.61 -20.14
N ASP A 6 3.00 -0.50 -19.56
CA ASP A 6 3.55 -1.62 -20.32
C ASP A 6 3.10 -2.93 -19.67
N ALA A 7 2.35 -3.72 -20.42
CA ALA A 7 1.87 -5.05 -20.05
C ALA A 7 2.42 -6.16 -20.98
N SER A 8 3.56 -5.90 -21.64
CA SER A 8 4.17 -6.80 -22.64
C SER A 8 4.59 -8.18 -22.11
N THR A 9 4.82 -8.30 -20.80
CA THR A 9 5.24 -9.54 -20.12
C THR A 9 4.35 -9.83 -18.91
N PRO A 10 4.26 -11.10 -18.44
CA PRO A 10 3.48 -11.45 -17.23
C PRO A 10 3.91 -10.66 -15.98
N ALA A 11 5.22 -10.55 -15.73
CA ALA A 11 5.74 -9.78 -14.58
C ALA A 11 5.42 -8.27 -14.68
N ARG A 12 5.39 -7.71 -15.90
CA ARG A 12 4.98 -6.33 -16.12
C ARG A 12 3.48 -6.13 -15.93
N ARG A 13 2.64 -7.08 -16.39
CA ARG A 13 1.20 -7.11 -16.13
C ARG A 13 0.87 -7.13 -14.65
N GLU A 14 1.53 -7.99 -13.88
CA GLU A 14 1.33 -8.07 -12.44
C GLU A 14 1.68 -6.75 -11.75
N ARG A 15 2.87 -6.19 -12.05
CA ARG A 15 3.27 -4.88 -11.52
C ARG A 15 2.31 -3.77 -11.93
N LEU A 16 1.85 -3.79 -13.18
CA LEU A 16 0.88 -2.82 -13.67
C LEU A 16 -0.45 -2.97 -12.93
N LEU A 17 -0.98 -4.18 -12.76
CA LEU A 17 -2.22 -4.43 -12.00
C LEU A 17 -2.08 -3.95 -10.56
N ILE A 18 -0.99 -4.29 -9.89
CA ILE A 18 -0.69 -3.80 -8.54
C ILE A 18 -0.72 -2.27 -8.56
N SER A 19 0.02 -1.62 -9.47
CA SER A 19 0.09 -0.16 -9.55
C SER A 19 -1.29 0.46 -9.84
N LEU A 20 -2.08 -0.15 -10.72
CA LEU A 20 -3.44 0.28 -11.06
C LEU A 20 -4.39 0.16 -9.87
N CYS A 21 -4.20 -0.81 -8.98
CA CYS A 21 -4.94 -0.95 -7.72
C CYS A 21 -4.42 -0.08 -6.57
N HIS A 22 -3.32 0.66 -6.77
CA HIS A 22 -2.76 1.58 -5.76
C HIS A 22 -2.93 3.04 -6.14
N SER A 23 -2.92 3.39 -7.44
CA SER A 23 -3.12 4.77 -7.89
C SER A 23 -4.36 4.93 -8.80
N PRO A 24 -5.43 5.61 -8.34
CA PRO A 24 -6.56 5.97 -9.19
C PRO A 24 -6.14 6.85 -10.37
N LYS A 25 -5.15 7.74 -10.18
CA LYS A 25 -4.59 8.56 -11.27
C LYS A 25 -3.95 7.71 -12.36
N LEU A 26 -3.27 6.63 -11.98
CA LEU A 26 -2.68 5.69 -12.94
C LEU A 26 -3.77 4.96 -13.72
N LEU A 27 -4.85 4.53 -13.05
CA LEU A 27 -6.00 3.93 -13.71
C LEU A 27 -6.62 4.90 -14.74
N ASP A 28 -6.92 6.13 -14.34
CA ASP A 28 -7.50 7.13 -15.25
C ASP A 28 -6.55 7.44 -16.43
N THR A 29 -5.24 7.48 -16.17
CA THR A 29 -4.21 7.65 -17.21
C THR A 29 -4.19 6.46 -18.18
N ALA A 30 -4.26 5.23 -17.67
CA ALA A 30 -4.30 4.00 -18.48
C ALA A 30 -5.54 3.95 -19.37
N LEU A 31 -6.70 4.25 -18.80
CA LEU A 31 -7.97 4.27 -19.52
C LEU A 31 -8.04 5.39 -20.56
N ARG A 32 -7.41 6.54 -20.29
CA ARG A 32 -7.24 7.59 -21.29
C ARG A 32 -6.33 7.14 -22.44
N LEU A 33 -5.13 6.64 -22.14
CA LEU A 33 -4.17 6.20 -23.17
C LEU A 33 -4.73 5.05 -24.03
N ARG A 34 -5.52 4.16 -23.43
CA ARG A 34 -6.27 3.13 -24.15
C ARG A 34 -7.26 3.73 -25.16
N ARG A 35 -8.08 4.70 -24.72
CA ARG A 35 -9.06 5.38 -25.60
C ARG A 35 -8.40 6.16 -26.74
N GLU A 36 -7.19 6.66 -26.51
CA GLU A 36 -6.38 7.38 -27.50
C GLU A 36 -5.63 6.45 -28.46
N GLY A 37 -5.66 5.13 -28.26
CA GLY A 37 -4.88 4.17 -29.04
C GLY A 37 -3.36 4.30 -28.83
N ALA A 38 -2.95 4.87 -27.69
CA ALA A 38 -1.56 5.17 -27.35
C ALA A 38 -0.89 4.06 -26.51
N VAL A 39 -1.40 2.84 -26.59
CA VAL A 39 -0.85 1.64 -25.93
C VAL A 39 -0.63 0.54 -26.97
N ASP A 40 0.33 -0.34 -26.74
CA ASP A 40 0.54 -1.49 -27.63
C ASP A 40 -0.61 -2.51 -27.52
N GLU A 41 -0.77 -3.36 -28.54
CA GLU A 41 -1.88 -4.32 -28.64
C GLU A 41 -1.99 -5.25 -27.43
N ARG A 42 -0.87 -5.67 -26.82
CA ARG A 42 -0.91 -6.55 -25.64
C ARG A 42 -1.41 -5.80 -24.42
N THR A 43 -0.93 -4.58 -24.23
CA THR A 43 -1.40 -3.68 -23.17
C THR A 43 -2.88 -3.35 -23.34
N GLU A 44 -3.35 -3.13 -24.58
CA GLU A 44 -4.75 -2.91 -24.86
C GLU A 44 -5.63 -4.08 -24.42
N ARG A 45 -5.29 -5.31 -24.84
CA ARG A 45 -6.05 -6.52 -24.46
C ARG A 45 -6.09 -6.72 -22.95
N PHE A 46 -4.95 -6.49 -22.28
CA PHE A 46 -4.88 -6.55 -20.83
C PHE A 46 -5.83 -5.54 -20.17
N LEU A 47 -5.75 -4.25 -20.56
CA LEU A 47 -6.61 -3.20 -20.02
C LEU A 47 -8.09 -3.43 -20.35
N ALA A 48 -8.41 -4.03 -21.49
CA ALA A 48 -9.78 -4.37 -21.88
C ALA A 48 -10.39 -5.51 -21.05
N GLY A 49 -9.55 -6.40 -20.50
CA GLY A 49 -9.98 -7.47 -19.59
C GLY A 49 -10.09 -7.05 -18.13
N LEU A 50 -9.80 -5.78 -17.80
CA LEU A 50 -9.92 -5.27 -16.43
C LEU A 50 -11.36 -4.91 -16.09
N ASP A 51 -11.78 -5.31 -14.90
CA ASP A 51 -13.01 -4.82 -14.27
C ASP A 51 -12.73 -3.47 -13.59
N GLU A 52 -13.00 -2.39 -14.32
CA GLU A 52 -12.74 -1.02 -13.87
C GLU A 52 -13.50 -0.68 -12.58
N ASP A 53 -14.75 -1.11 -12.48
CA ASP A 53 -15.62 -0.84 -11.32
C ASP A 53 -15.08 -1.55 -10.08
N ARG A 54 -14.64 -2.81 -10.22
CA ARG A 54 -14.01 -3.55 -9.13
C ARG A 54 -12.70 -2.91 -8.68
N ILE A 55 -11.86 -2.44 -9.61
CA ILE A 55 -10.62 -1.73 -9.25
C ILE A 55 -10.96 -0.45 -8.49
N ARG A 56 -11.95 0.33 -8.93
CA ARG A 56 -12.40 1.55 -8.23
C ARG A 56 -12.96 1.26 -6.84
N ALA A 57 -13.75 0.20 -6.69
CA ALA A 57 -14.28 -0.21 -5.39
C ALA A 57 -13.14 -0.61 -4.42
N GLU A 58 -12.15 -1.35 -4.92
CA GLU A 58 -10.96 -1.74 -4.14
C GLU A 58 -10.15 -0.50 -3.70
N HIS A 59 -9.96 0.48 -4.59
CA HIS A 59 -9.33 1.76 -4.25
C HIS A 59 -10.06 2.47 -3.11
N GLN A 60 -11.38 2.59 -3.22
CA GLN A 60 -12.17 3.28 -2.22
C GLN A 60 -12.11 2.57 -0.87
N HIS A 61 -12.15 1.23 -0.88
CA HIS A 61 -12.00 0.44 0.34
C HIS A 61 -10.63 0.63 0.98
N ARG A 62 -9.54 0.53 0.21
CA ARG A 62 -8.18 0.75 0.69
C ARG A 62 -7.94 2.16 1.20
N HIS A 63 -8.44 3.16 0.48
CA HIS A 63 -8.33 4.55 0.90
C HIS A 63 -9.04 4.77 2.24
N SER A 64 -10.26 4.25 2.38
CA SER A 64 -11.02 4.33 3.64
C SER A 64 -10.30 3.62 4.78
N GLY A 65 -9.76 2.43 4.53
CA GLY A 65 -8.94 1.69 5.49
C GLY A 65 -7.68 2.46 5.89
N LEU A 66 -6.98 3.05 4.92
CA LEU A 66 -5.77 3.84 5.17
C LEU A 66 -6.07 5.10 5.97
N VAL A 67 -7.13 5.84 5.63
CA VAL A 67 -7.61 7.01 6.38
C VAL A 67 -7.89 6.64 7.83
N ASN A 68 -8.64 5.56 8.06
CA ASN A 68 -8.94 5.09 9.41
C ASN A 68 -7.67 4.70 10.17
N TRP A 69 -6.78 3.95 9.53
CA TRP A 69 -5.55 3.49 10.16
C TRP A 69 -4.59 4.64 10.48
N MET A 70 -4.41 5.59 9.56
CA MET A 70 -3.61 6.80 9.78
C MET A 70 -4.26 7.70 10.83
N GLY A 71 -5.59 7.83 10.84
CA GLY A 71 -6.32 8.58 11.85
C GLY A 71 -6.11 8.02 13.26
N LEU A 72 -5.96 6.70 13.40
CA LEU A 72 -5.63 6.05 14.67
C LEU A 72 -4.14 6.17 15.03
N GLY A 73 -3.24 6.05 14.04
CA GLY A 73 -1.79 6.11 14.22
C GLY A 73 -1.24 7.53 14.44
N CYS A 74 -1.91 8.53 13.88
CA CYS A 74 -1.50 9.94 13.82
C CYS A 74 -2.60 10.87 14.36
N ARG A 75 -3.20 10.48 15.50
CA ARG A 75 -4.35 11.18 16.10
C ARG A 75 -4.10 12.68 16.33
N ARG A 76 -2.89 13.06 16.75
CA ARG A 76 -2.61 14.47 17.06
C ARG A 76 -2.57 15.29 15.78
N LEU A 77 -1.94 14.75 14.73
CA LEU A 77 -1.94 15.38 13.42
C LEU A 77 -3.36 15.53 12.87
N ARG A 78 -4.19 14.48 12.96
CA ARG A 78 -5.61 14.54 12.59
C ARG A 78 -6.36 15.63 13.37
N THR A 79 -6.16 15.72 14.68
CA THR A 79 -6.79 16.76 15.51
C THR A 79 -6.39 18.18 15.10
N VAL A 80 -5.12 18.39 14.74
CA VAL A 80 -4.61 19.71 14.34
C VAL A 80 -5.12 20.12 12.96
N LEU A 81 -5.16 19.18 12.01
CA LEU A 81 -5.61 19.45 10.64
C LEU A 81 -7.14 19.49 10.51
N GLY A 82 -7.85 18.75 11.36
CA GLY A 82 -9.25 18.40 11.14
C GLY A 82 -9.40 17.20 10.20
N ASP A 83 -10.57 16.57 10.22
CA ASP A 83 -10.84 15.31 9.51
C ASP A 83 -10.69 15.46 7.99
N GLU A 84 -11.32 16.47 7.39
CA GLU A 84 -11.28 16.67 5.94
C GLU A 84 -9.86 16.91 5.41
N ALA A 85 -9.10 17.81 6.03
CA ALA A 85 -7.74 18.11 5.60
C ALA A 85 -6.78 16.93 5.84
N HIS A 86 -6.98 16.17 6.92
CA HIS A 86 -6.23 14.95 7.17
C HIS A 86 -6.52 13.88 6.11
N ASP A 87 -7.78 13.67 5.74
CA ASP A 87 -8.16 12.67 4.75
C ASP A 87 -7.61 13.01 3.35
N VAL A 88 -7.66 14.29 2.96
CA VAL A 88 -7.01 14.78 1.75
C VAL A 88 -5.49 14.54 1.79
N LEU A 89 -4.86 14.75 2.94
CA LEU A 89 -3.43 14.54 3.11
C LEU A 89 -3.05 13.05 3.04
N VAL A 90 -3.86 12.16 3.61
CA VAL A 90 -3.68 10.70 3.51
C VAL A 90 -3.88 10.22 2.08
N GLY A 91 -4.91 10.70 1.37
CA GLY A 91 -5.12 10.37 -0.03
C GLY A 91 -3.97 10.82 -0.93
N ALA A 92 -3.45 12.03 -0.68
CA ALA A 92 -2.27 12.53 -1.38
C ALA A 92 -1.01 11.70 -1.07
N TYR A 93 -0.85 11.22 0.17
CA TYR A 93 0.23 10.30 0.53
C TYR A 93 0.10 8.95 -0.21
N ALA A 94 -1.10 8.37 -0.26
CA ALA A 94 -1.35 7.09 -0.94
C ALA A 94 -0.99 7.11 -2.43
N ASP A 95 -1.15 8.27 -3.07
CA ASP A 95 -0.81 8.52 -4.47
C ASP A 95 0.68 8.87 -4.70
N ASP A 96 1.46 9.07 -3.64
CA ASP A 96 2.86 9.50 -3.72
C ASP A 96 3.82 8.30 -3.78
N GLU A 97 4.96 8.46 -4.46
CA GLU A 97 6.02 7.44 -4.51
C GLU A 97 6.56 7.11 -3.11
N ALA A 98 6.48 8.05 -2.17
CA ALA A 98 6.81 7.83 -0.76
C ALA A 98 5.96 6.75 -0.09
N PHE A 99 4.75 6.45 -0.58
CA PHE A 99 3.90 5.39 -0.03
C PHE A 99 4.54 4.01 -0.17
N VAL A 100 5.09 3.73 -1.34
CA VAL A 100 5.74 2.46 -1.68
C VAL A 100 7.24 2.45 -1.36
N THR A 101 7.81 3.61 -1.04
CA THR A 101 9.22 3.78 -0.69
C THR A 101 9.38 3.93 0.81
N PRO A 102 9.69 2.86 1.56
CA PRO A 102 9.79 2.93 3.00
C PRO A 102 10.97 3.81 3.45
N ARG A 103 10.66 4.93 4.11
CA ARG A 103 11.62 5.80 4.82
C ARG A 103 11.55 5.60 6.33
N GLY A 104 10.38 5.25 6.84
CA GLY A 104 10.09 5.06 8.27
C GLY A 104 10.22 3.62 8.77
N ARG A 105 10.13 3.44 10.09
CA ARG A 105 10.08 2.12 10.76
C ARG A 105 8.67 1.52 10.80
N SER A 106 7.66 2.32 10.51
CA SER A 106 6.25 1.94 10.44
C SER A 106 5.56 2.73 9.34
N LEU A 107 4.38 2.28 8.88
CA LEU A 107 3.60 3.03 7.90
C LEU A 107 3.18 4.42 8.43
N PRO A 108 2.69 4.57 9.68
CA PRO A 108 2.38 5.90 10.20
C PRO A 108 3.61 6.81 10.34
N GLU A 109 4.80 6.27 10.67
CA GLU A 109 6.03 7.07 10.64
C GLU A 109 6.40 7.49 9.22
N ASN A 110 6.23 6.61 8.23
CA ASN A 110 6.48 6.93 6.82
C ASN A 110 5.54 8.02 6.30
N TYR A 111 4.25 7.91 6.61
CA TYR A 111 3.26 8.96 6.35
C TYR A 111 3.66 10.29 7.00
N CYS A 112 4.03 10.26 8.29
CA CYS A 112 4.43 11.45 9.01
C CYS A 112 5.68 12.12 8.43
N LEU A 113 6.68 11.34 7.98
CA LEU A 113 7.89 11.87 7.32
C LEU A 113 7.53 12.62 6.04
N TRP A 114 6.69 12.03 5.20
CA TRP A 114 6.20 12.67 3.99
C TRP A 114 5.34 13.90 4.32
N ALA A 115 4.41 13.79 5.27
CA ALA A 115 3.53 14.87 5.68
C ALA A 115 4.32 16.05 6.26
N TYR A 116 5.39 15.80 7.02
CA TYR A 116 6.29 16.83 7.52
C TYR A 116 6.89 17.66 6.38
N ASP A 117 7.42 16.98 5.35
CA ASP A 117 8.04 17.63 4.19
C ASP A 117 7.00 18.49 3.44
N VAL A 118 5.80 17.97 3.24
CA VAL A 118 4.69 18.67 2.56
C VAL A 118 4.18 19.86 3.37
N LEU A 119 3.95 19.71 4.66
CA LEU A 119 3.42 20.76 5.54
C LEU A 119 4.44 21.91 5.71
N ARG A 120 5.74 21.57 5.83
CA ARG A 120 6.83 22.57 5.82
C ARG A 120 6.87 23.36 4.53
N ALA A 121 6.72 22.69 3.37
CA ALA A 121 6.67 23.37 2.08
C ALA A 121 5.47 24.33 1.96
N ARG A 122 4.38 24.06 2.69
CA ARG A 122 3.19 24.93 2.79
C ARG A 122 3.29 26.00 3.88
N SER A 123 4.42 26.09 4.59
CA SER A 123 4.61 26.98 5.75
C SER A 123 3.65 26.70 6.93
N ASP A 124 3.11 25.48 7.03
CA ASP A 124 2.33 25.04 8.19
C ASP A 124 3.26 24.37 9.22
N ASP A 125 4.05 25.23 9.88
CA ASP A 125 5.12 24.77 10.76
C ASP A 125 4.62 24.02 12.00
N PHE A 126 3.46 24.42 12.53
CA PHE A 126 2.89 23.77 13.70
C PHE A 126 2.42 22.35 13.36
N ALA A 127 1.62 22.18 12.31
CA ALA A 127 1.18 20.85 11.88
C ALA A 127 2.36 19.96 11.48
N ALA A 128 3.39 20.53 10.84
CA ALA A 128 4.62 19.79 10.55
C ALA A 128 5.29 19.26 11.82
N GLN A 129 5.49 20.08 12.86
CA GLN A 129 6.07 19.58 14.12
C GLN A 129 5.19 18.52 14.79
N VAL A 130 3.87 18.62 14.68
CA VAL A 130 2.95 17.57 15.16
C VAL A 130 3.11 16.28 14.36
N ALA A 131 3.25 16.34 13.03
CA ALA A 131 3.57 15.17 12.21
C ALA A 131 4.88 14.52 12.65
N LYS A 132 5.92 15.32 12.93
CA LYS A 132 7.18 14.82 13.48
C LYS A 132 6.99 14.08 14.82
N LEU A 133 6.21 14.66 15.73
CA LEU A 133 5.93 14.05 17.02
C LEU A 133 5.22 12.70 16.87
N ASP A 134 4.12 12.65 16.11
CA ASP A 134 3.35 11.42 15.90
C ASP A 134 4.20 10.34 15.21
N GLY A 135 5.01 10.74 14.22
CA GLY A 135 5.90 9.82 13.52
C GLY A 135 7.00 9.25 14.41
N VAL A 136 7.66 10.07 15.24
CA VAL A 136 8.66 9.59 16.21
C VAL A 136 8.03 8.60 17.19
N VAL A 137 6.85 8.93 17.73
CA VAL A 137 6.13 8.07 18.69
C VAL A 137 5.75 6.74 18.02
N SER A 138 5.23 6.77 16.80
CA SER A 138 4.88 5.56 16.05
C SER A 138 6.12 4.69 15.78
N GLY A 139 7.20 5.29 15.30
CA GLY A 139 8.43 4.57 14.98
C GLY A 139 9.08 3.94 16.20
N ILE A 140 9.13 4.63 17.35
CA ILE A 140 9.65 4.08 18.61
C ILE A 140 8.81 2.89 19.09
N LYS A 141 7.48 2.98 18.98
CA LYS A 141 6.58 1.88 19.37
C LYS A 141 6.82 0.63 18.51
N GLN A 142 7.02 0.79 17.21
CA GLN A 142 7.19 -0.33 16.30
C GLN A 142 8.59 -0.93 16.38
N GLN A 143 9.64 -0.10 16.45
CA GLN A 143 11.04 -0.54 16.43
C GLN A 143 11.90 0.35 17.36
N PRO A 144 11.88 0.12 18.68
CA PRO A 144 12.50 1.00 19.67
C PRO A 144 14.04 1.08 19.60
N GLY A 145 14.71 0.17 18.88
CA GLY A 145 16.16 0.17 18.69
C GLY A 145 16.65 0.61 17.30
N ALA A 146 15.73 0.78 16.34
CA ALA A 146 16.11 1.16 14.98
C ALA A 146 16.46 2.65 14.90
N PRO A 147 17.42 3.05 14.04
CA PRO A 147 17.79 4.45 13.85
C PRO A 147 16.58 5.30 13.48
N SER A 148 16.55 6.53 14.01
CA SER A 148 15.48 7.48 13.68
C SER A 148 15.69 8.02 12.26
N PRO A 149 14.67 7.95 11.38
CA PRO A 149 14.74 8.51 10.03
C PRO A 149 14.58 10.04 9.99
N TRP A 150 14.29 10.68 11.14
CA TRP A 150 13.96 12.10 11.22
C TRP A 150 15.20 13.00 11.14
N PRO A 151 15.15 14.10 10.35
CA PRO A 151 16.24 15.06 10.24
C PRO A 151 16.63 15.63 11.61
N GLY A 152 17.94 15.64 11.90
CA GLY A 152 18.52 16.12 13.16
C GLY A 152 18.95 15.01 14.13
N HIS A 153 18.53 13.76 13.92
CA HIS A 153 19.04 12.61 14.66
C HIS A 153 20.17 11.96 13.86
N ARG A 154 21.42 12.40 14.07
CA ARG A 154 22.58 11.77 13.42
C ARG A 154 22.72 10.32 13.87
N ARG A 155 22.37 9.38 12.98
CA ARG A 155 23.17 8.22 12.53
C ARG A 155 22.40 7.47 11.45
N HIS A 156 22.97 7.44 10.25
CA HIS A 156 22.49 6.68 9.11
C HIS A 156 22.51 5.17 9.41
N ALA A 157 21.37 4.50 9.29
CA ALA A 157 21.34 3.15 8.75
C ALA A 157 20.04 2.97 7.96
N SER A 158 20.17 2.69 6.68
CA SER A 158 19.06 2.25 5.82
C SER A 158 18.55 0.90 6.34
N LEU A 159 17.27 0.81 6.69
CA LEU A 159 16.64 -0.47 7.04
C LEU A 159 16.37 -1.27 5.75
N PRO A 160 16.63 -2.60 5.73
CA PRO A 160 16.32 -3.44 4.57
C PRO A 160 14.81 -3.57 4.35
N LEU A 161 14.39 -3.57 3.08
CA LEU A 161 12.99 -3.62 2.62
C LEU A 161 12.17 -4.79 3.20
N GLU A 162 12.84 -5.88 3.57
CA GLU A 162 12.24 -7.13 4.07
C GLU A 162 11.53 -6.94 5.43
N ALA A 163 11.97 -5.97 6.25
CA ALA A 163 11.31 -5.59 7.50
C ALA A 163 10.00 -4.80 7.28
N PHE A 164 9.87 -4.13 6.14
CA PHE A 164 8.69 -3.34 5.80
C PHE A 164 7.55 -4.23 5.28
N ALA A 165 7.86 -5.21 4.42
CA ALA A 165 6.88 -6.13 3.85
C ALA A 165 6.22 -7.05 4.90
N SER A 166 6.94 -7.40 5.98
CA SER A 166 6.43 -8.22 7.09
C SER A 166 5.53 -7.46 8.07
N SER A 167 5.46 -6.12 7.95
CA SER A 167 4.61 -5.25 8.78
C SER A 167 3.29 -4.87 8.11
N HIS A 168 3.07 -5.29 6.85
CA HIS A 168 1.74 -5.31 6.25
C HIS A 168 0.94 -6.46 6.86
N ALA A 169 0.43 -6.22 8.07
CA ALA A 169 -0.63 -7.04 8.63
C ALA A 169 -1.73 -7.15 7.57
N VAL A 170 -2.05 -8.38 7.18
CA VAL A 170 -3.25 -8.71 6.41
C VAL A 170 -4.41 -8.09 7.17
N LEU A 171 -5.02 -7.03 6.64
CA LEU A 171 -6.27 -6.52 7.18
C LEU A 171 -7.34 -7.59 6.90
N ASP A 172 -8.25 -7.81 7.84
CA ASP A 172 -9.41 -8.65 7.57
C ASP A 172 -10.35 -7.97 6.58
N GLU A 173 -11.43 -8.67 6.19
CA GLU A 173 -12.46 -8.16 5.28
C GLU A 173 -13.17 -6.89 5.83
N GLN A 174 -12.90 -6.52 7.09
CA GLN A 174 -13.45 -5.36 7.78
C GLN A 174 -12.42 -4.24 7.97
N GLY A 175 -11.19 -4.39 7.46
CA GLY A 175 -10.15 -3.38 7.53
C GLY A 175 -9.50 -3.23 8.90
N ALA A 176 -9.68 -4.19 9.81
CA ALA A 176 -9.07 -4.17 11.14
C ALA A 176 -7.67 -4.82 11.12
N PRO A 177 -6.71 -4.34 11.92
CA PRO A 177 -5.48 -5.07 12.17
C PRO A 177 -5.83 -6.38 12.89
N VAL A 178 -5.38 -7.52 12.33
CA VAL A 178 -5.59 -8.83 12.96
C VAL A 178 -5.04 -8.81 14.38
N ASP A 179 -5.94 -8.98 15.35
CA ASP A 179 -5.68 -8.90 16.78
C ASP A 179 -4.51 -9.82 17.19
N GLU A 180 -3.47 -9.26 17.79
CA GLU A 180 -2.29 -10.01 18.27
C GLU A 180 -2.66 -11.06 19.32
N SER A 181 -3.78 -10.89 20.04
CA SER A 181 -4.30 -11.89 20.98
C SER A 181 -4.92 -13.11 20.27
N ASN A 182 -5.34 -12.97 19.01
CA ASN A 182 -5.74 -14.08 18.14
C ASN A 182 -4.56 -14.76 17.43
N VAL A 183 -3.37 -14.13 17.36
CA VAL A 183 -2.18 -14.72 16.75
C VAL A 183 -1.66 -15.92 17.55
N ALA A 184 -1.86 -15.95 18.87
CA ALA A 184 -1.52 -17.11 19.70
C ALA A 184 -2.45 -18.31 19.46
N THR A 185 -3.75 -18.04 19.25
CA THR A 185 -4.78 -19.06 18.99
C THR A 185 -4.72 -19.57 17.54
N LEU A 186 -4.42 -18.67 16.58
CA LEU A 186 -4.17 -18.99 15.16
C LEU A 186 -2.85 -19.72 14.90
N ARG A 187 -1.92 -19.74 15.87
CA ARG A 187 -0.72 -20.59 15.81
C ARG A 187 -1.02 -22.07 16.09
N GLN A 188 -2.16 -22.38 16.72
CA GLN A 188 -2.55 -23.76 17.06
C GLN A 188 -3.56 -24.37 16.09
N ALA A 189 -4.35 -23.56 15.37
CA ALA A 189 -5.11 -24.03 14.22
C ALA A 189 -4.20 -24.03 12.97
N PRO A 190 -4.18 -25.10 12.15
CA PRO A 190 -3.51 -25.01 10.86
C PRO A 190 -4.14 -23.82 10.10
N PRO A 191 -3.33 -22.86 9.62
CA PRO A 191 -3.87 -21.68 8.99
C PRO A 191 -4.60 -22.14 7.74
N THR A 192 -5.92 -21.95 7.71
CA THR A 192 -6.69 -22.10 6.46
C THR A 192 -6.40 -20.86 5.63
N LYS A 193 -5.19 -20.83 5.07
CA LYS A 193 -4.82 -19.83 4.09
C LYS A 193 -5.64 -20.12 2.85
N VAL A 194 -6.60 -19.26 2.59
CA VAL A 194 -7.24 -19.16 1.29
C VAL A 194 -6.26 -18.36 0.43
N PHE A 195 -5.58 -19.03 -0.49
CA PHE A 195 -4.73 -18.35 -1.46
C PHE A 195 -5.57 -18.07 -2.69
N LEU A 196 -5.70 -16.80 -3.05
CA LEU A 196 -6.12 -16.40 -4.38
C LEU A 196 -4.87 -16.43 -5.26
N LEU A 197 -4.67 -17.55 -5.95
CA LEU A 197 -3.69 -17.66 -7.02
C LEU A 197 -4.28 -16.97 -8.25
N VAL A 198 -3.82 -15.74 -8.47
CA VAL A 198 -4.10 -14.98 -9.69
C VAL A 198 -2.98 -15.32 -10.67
N GLY A 199 -3.31 -16.11 -11.68
CA GLY A 199 -2.40 -16.51 -12.74
C GLY A 199 -3.01 -16.24 -14.10
N PHE A 200 -2.19 -16.39 -15.14
CA PHE A 200 -2.68 -16.48 -16.51
C PHE A 200 -2.37 -17.89 -17.01
N ASP A 201 -3.31 -18.50 -17.73
CA ASP A 201 -3.03 -19.77 -18.39
C ASP A 201 -2.17 -19.57 -19.65
N ASP A 202 -1.87 -20.67 -20.34
CA ASP A 202 -1.06 -20.65 -21.56
C ASP A 202 -1.73 -19.89 -22.72
N ALA A 203 -3.05 -19.67 -22.65
CA ALA A 203 -3.79 -18.84 -23.60
C ALA A 203 -3.73 -17.34 -23.24
N GLY A 204 -3.27 -17.01 -22.03
CA GLY A 204 -3.18 -15.65 -21.53
C GLY A 204 -4.46 -15.15 -20.89
N ASP A 205 -5.41 -16.04 -20.60
CA ASP A 205 -6.66 -15.71 -19.92
C ASP A 205 -6.45 -15.60 -18.41
N LEU A 206 -7.15 -14.66 -17.77
CA LEU A 206 -7.08 -14.45 -16.32
C LEU A 206 -7.71 -15.64 -15.60
N VAL A 207 -6.91 -16.40 -14.87
CA VAL A 207 -7.38 -17.52 -14.05
C VAL A 207 -7.22 -17.16 -12.58
N VAL A 208 -8.35 -16.98 -11.90
CA VAL A 208 -8.39 -16.81 -10.45
C VAL A 208 -8.72 -18.17 -9.83
N ARG A 209 -7.73 -18.80 -9.19
CA ARG A 209 -7.94 -20.06 -8.46
C ARG A 209 -7.93 -19.78 -6.96
N GLN A 210 -9.04 -20.06 -6.31
CA GLN A 210 -9.11 -20.11 -4.87
C GLN A 210 -8.63 -21.49 -4.42
N THR A 211 -7.53 -21.55 -3.66
CA THR A 211 -7.04 -22.82 -3.11
C THR A 211 -7.00 -22.74 -1.59
N SER A 212 -7.46 -23.81 -0.94
CA SER A 212 -7.29 -24.03 0.50
C SER A 212 -6.10 -24.97 0.72
N ALA A 213 -5.29 -24.68 1.73
CA ALA A 213 -4.02 -25.36 2.02
C ALA A 213 -4.12 -26.89 2.28
N SER A 214 -5.29 -27.51 2.20
CA SER A 214 -5.49 -28.95 2.40
C SER A 214 -5.32 -29.80 1.13
N SER A 215 -4.95 -29.21 -0.02
CA SER A 215 -4.91 -29.92 -1.30
C SER A 215 -3.73 -29.54 -2.20
N VAL A 216 -2.50 -29.55 -1.67
CA VAL A 216 -1.31 -29.61 -2.52
C VAL A 216 -0.98 -31.10 -2.75
N PRO A 217 -1.06 -31.62 -3.99
CA PRO A 217 -0.51 -32.93 -4.29
C PRO A 217 1.01 -32.84 -4.21
N THR A 218 1.62 -33.60 -3.30
CA THR A 218 3.06 -33.80 -3.26
C THR A 218 3.51 -34.46 -4.55
N ALA A 219 4.23 -33.72 -5.39
CA ALA A 219 4.95 -34.29 -6.52
C ALA A 219 6.17 -35.04 -5.97
N ASN A 220 6.10 -36.37 -5.97
CA ASN A 220 7.26 -37.24 -5.73
C ASN A 220 8.29 -37.05 -6.85
N ARG A 221 9.48 -36.54 -6.51
CA ARG A 221 10.76 -36.87 -7.14
C ARG A 221 11.86 -36.84 -6.09
#